data_AF-A0A7V5UA42-F1
#
_entry.id   AF-A0A7V5UA42-F1
#
_cell.length_a   1.000
_cell.length_b   1.000
_cell.length_c   1.000
_cell.angle_alpha   90.00
_cell.angle_beta   90.00
_cell.angle_gamma   90.00
#
_symmetry.space_group_name_H-M   'P 1'
#
loop_
_entity.id
_entity.type
_entity.pdbx_description
1 polymer ?
#
loop_
_entity_poly.entity_id
_entity_poly.type
_entity_poly.pdbx_seq_one_letter_code
_entity_poly.pdbx_strand_id
1 'polypeptide(L)'
;MSKQIEFIEDAEPKVSKKGIFRSFIDGTILANQLIIKQLPFILFLTFLAMIYIGNRYHAEKIVREITRLKKEIQELRAESISTSAELMYKSTKTQVLKAIKEKNLGLEESMVPPGKIVIEKRGK
;
A
#
# COMPACT_ATOMS: atom_id res chain seq x y z
N MET A 1 34.33 71.97 -35.98
CA MET A 1 33.22 71.21 -36.58
C MET A 1 33.43 69.74 -36.25
N SER A 2 32.66 69.24 -35.28
CA SER A 2 32.84 67.94 -34.65
C SER A 2 32.08 66.87 -35.43
N LYS A 3 32.78 65.89 -35.99
CA LYS A 3 32.15 64.67 -36.53
C LYS A 3 32.03 63.68 -35.37
N GLN A 4 30.80 63.49 -34.88
CA GLN A 4 30.49 62.50 -33.86
C GLN A 4 30.64 61.10 -34.47
N ILE A 5 31.36 60.25 -33.74
CA ILE A 5 31.48 58.82 -34.04
C ILE A 5 30.17 58.19 -33.55
N GLU A 6 29.37 57.65 -34.47
CA GLU A 6 28.22 56.82 -34.15
C GLU A 6 28.71 55.57 -33.39
N PHE A 7 28.31 55.48 -32.12
CA PHE A 7 28.32 54.22 -31.40
C PHE A 7 27.16 53.38 -31.94
N ILE A 8 27.48 52.30 -32.65
CA ILE A 8 26.52 51.23 -32.91
C ILE A 8 26.40 50.46 -31.60
N GLU A 9 25.30 50.68 -30.90
CA GLU A 9 24.94 49.97 -29.69
C GLU A 9 24.39 48.60 -30.10
N ASP A 10 25.20 47.55 -29.96
CA ASP A 10 24.79 46.16 -30.15
C ASP A 10 23.72 45.82 -29.10
N ALA A 11 22.46 45.87 -29.52
CA ALA A 11 21.33 45.51 -28.69
C ALA A 11 21.39 44.02 -28.33
N GLU A 12 21.70 43.71 -27.07
CA GLU A 12 21.61 42.34 -26.55
C GLU A 12 20.18 41.80 -26.71
N PRO A 13 19.99 40.58 -27.28
CA PRO A 13 18.67 40.03 -27.45
C PRO A 13 18.06 39.69 -26.09
N LYS A 14 16.99 40.40 -25.72
CA LYS A 14 16.18 40.10 -24.52
C LYS A 14 15.65 38.66 -24.62
N VAL A 15 16.28 37.73 -23.91
CA VAL A 15 15.89 36.32 -23.88
C VAL A 15 14.58 36.19 -23.11
N SER A 16 13.45 36.34 -23.81
CA SER A 16 12.14 36.07 -23.22
C SER A 16 11.96 34.57 -23.03
N LYS A 17 11.39 34.14 -21.90
CA LYS A 17 11.07 32.73 -21.63
C LYS A 17 10.23 32.10 -22.76
N LYS A 18 9.38 32.90 -23.42
CA LYS A 18 8.58 32.50 -24.58
C LYS A 18 9.44 32.16 -25.81
N GLY A 19 10.56 32.86 -25.99
CA GLY A 19 11.55 32.56 -27.04
C GLY A 19 12.21 31.21 -26.84
N ILE A 20 12.57 30.88 -25.59
CA ILE A 20 13.19 29.59 -25.25
C ILE A 20 12.24 28.42 -25.53
N PHE A 21 10.99 28.47 -25.04
CA PHE A 21 9.99 27.43 -25.32
C PHE A 21 9.69 27.28 -26.81
N ARG A 22 9.64 28.40 -27.54
CA ARG A 22 9.44 28.39 -29.00
C ARG A 22 10.63 27.74 -29.72
N SER A 23 11.86 28.05 -29.32
CA SER A 23 13.08 27.44 -29.87
C SER A 23 13.24 25.94 -29.53
N PHE A 24 12.63 25.48 -28.44
CA PHE A 24 12.54 24.04 -28.13
C PHE A 24 11.55 23.31 -29.05
N ILE A 25 10.39 23.93 -29.35
CA ILE A 25 9.37 23.35 -30.23
C ILE A 25 9.79 23.42 -31.70
N ASP A 26 10.39 24.54 -32.13
CA ASP A 26 10.83 24.78 -33.51
C ASP A 26 12.11 23.98 -33.85
N GLY A 27 12.64 23.17 -32.93
CA GLY A 27 13.75 22.24 -33.19
C GLY A 27 15.13 22.89 -33.36
N THR A 28 15.22 24.22 -33.27
CA THR A 28 16.49 24.95 -33.39
C THR A 28 17.52 24.51 -32.35
N ILE A 29 17.06 24.16 -31.15
CA ILE A 29 17.92 23.64 -30.08
C ILE A 29 18.41 22.21 -30.40
N LEU A 30 17.56 21.38 -31.01
CA LEU A 30 17.91 20.02 -31.41
C LEU A 30 18.89 20.00 -32.61
N ALA A 31 18.87 21.03 -33.45
CA ALA A 31 19.78 21.20 -34.58
C ALA A 31 21.21 21.60 -34.17
N ASN A 32 21.45 21.89 -32.89
CA ASN A 32 22.78 22.22 -32.39
C ASN A 32 23.67 20.96 -32.40
N GLN A 33 24.84 21.04 -33.06
CA GLN A 33 25.76 19.90 -33.25
C GLN A 33 26.18 19.22 -31.94
N LEU A 34 26.27 19.99 -30.85
CA LEU A 34 26.59 19.46 -29.51
C LEU A 34 25.46 18.57 -28.96
N ILE A 35 24.20 18.94 -29.21
CA ILE A 35 23.02 18.21 -28.74
C ILE A 35 22.79 16.97 -29.59
N ILE A 36 23.01 17.06 -30.91
CA ILE A 36 22.94 15.90 -31.81
C ILE A 36 23.92 14.79 -31.40
N LYS A 37 25.13 15.15 -30.95
CA LYS A 37 26.11 14.17 -30.46
C LYS A 37 25.68 13.47 -29.17
N GLN A 38 24.92 14.18 -28.32
CA GLN A 38 24.44 13.68 -27.02
C GLN A 38 23.02 13.11 -27.06
N LEU A 39 22.34 13.19 -28.20
CA LEU A 39 21.00 12.67 -28.44
C LEU A 39 20.81 11.20 -27.97
N PRO A 40 21.73 10.25 -28.24
CA PRO A 40 21.59 8.88 -27.71
C PRO A 40 21.60 8.82 -26.17
N PHE A 41 22.35 9.70 -25.51
CA PHE A 41 22.38 9.78 -24.04
C PHE A 41 21.09 10.38 -23.48
N ILE A 42 20.53 11.42 -24.13
CA ILE A 42 19.25 12.01 -23.72
C ILE A 42 18.10 11.01 -23.89
N LEU A 43 18.10 10.24 -24.98
CA LEU A 43 17.12 9.17 -25.18
C LEU A 43 17.26 8.09 -24.11
N PHE A 44 18.48 7.71 -23.73
CA PHE A 44 18.72 6.77 -22.64
C PHE A 44 18.15 7.28 -21.30
N LEU A 45 18.38 8.55 -20.96
CA LEU A 45 17.81 9.16 -19.75
C LEU A 45 16.27 9.21 -19.80
N THR A 46 15.71 9.53 -20.97
CA THR A 46 14.26 9.57 -21.17
C THR A 46 13.64 8.18 -21.02
N PHE A 47 14.30 7.16 -21.55
CA PHE A 47 13.91 5.76 -21.36
C PHE A 47 13.96 5.36 -19.89
N LEU A 48 15.03 5.74 -19.17
CA LEU A 48 15.15 5.47 -17.73
C LEU A 48 14.08 6.20 -16.92
N ALA A 49 13.74 7.43 -17.30
CA ALA A 49 12.64 8.18 -16.71
C ALA A 49 11.29 7.48 -16.93
N MET A 50 11.05 6.93 -18.13
CA MET A 50 9.84 6.17 -18.42
C MET A 50 9.74 4.89 -17.56
N ILE A 51 10.86 4.15 -17.42
CA ILE A 51 10.93 3.00 -16.50
C ILE A 51 10.67 3.44 -15.06
N TYR A 52 11.26 4.55 -14.62
CA TYR A 52 11.08 5.07 -13.26
C TYR A 52 9.63 5.42 -12.96
N ILE A 53 8.95 6.10 -13.89
CA ILE A 53 7.53 6.44 -13.76
C ILE A 53 6.69 5.16 -13.67
N GLY A 54 6.95 4.17 -14.54
CA GLY A 54 6.28 2.87 -14.49
C GLY A 54 6.46 2.17 -13.14
N ASN A 55 7.70 2.06 -12.67
CA ASN A 55 8.02 1.49 -11.36
C ASN A 55 7.32 2.23 -10.21
N ARG A 56 7.24 3.56 -10.28
CA ARG A 56 6.57 4.35 -9.26
C ARG A 56 5.07 4.05 -9.19
N TYR A 57 4.39 3.96 -10.32
CA TYR A 57 2.96 3.56 -10.35
C TYR A 57 2.75 2.14 -9.82
N HIS A 58 3.64 1.20 -10.15
CA HIS A 58 3.57 -0.16 -9.60
C HIS A 58 3.75 -0.18 -8.09
N ALA A 59 4.75 0.53 -7.57
CA ALA A 59 4.99 0.63 -6.14
C ALA A 59 3.79 1.24 -5.40
N GLU A 60 3.18 2.29 -5.95
CA GLU A 60 1.98 2.90 -5.36
C GLU A 60 0.80 1.93 -5.30
N LYS A 61 0.58 1.14 -6.37
CA LYS A 61 -0.46 0.10 -6.37
C LYS A 61 -0.23 -0.94 -5.28
N ILE A 62 1.01 -1.43 -5.15
CA ILE A 62 1.38 -2.42 -4.14
C ILE A 62 1.17 -1.88 -2.73
N VAL A 63 1.56 -0.63 -2.45
CA VAL A 63 1.36 -0.01 -1.13
C VAL A 63 -0.13 0.08 -0.76
N ARG A 64 -0.98 0.44 -1.73
CA ARG A 64 -2.44 0.46 -1.52
C ARG A 64 -2.99 -0.93 -1.24
N GLU A 65 -2.51 -1.94 -1.96
CA GLU A 65 -2.92 -3.34 -1.77
C GLU A 65 -2.49 -3.87 -0.41
N ILE A 66 -1.25 -3.63 0.01
CA ILE A 66 -0.75 -3.96 1.36
C ILE A 66 -1.65 -3.35 2.45
N THR A 67 -2.03 -2.09 2.27
CA THR A 67 -2.89 -1.39 3.24
C THR A 67 -4.26 -2.04 3.33
N ARG A 68 -4.87 -2.41 2.20
CA ARG A 68 -6.15 -3.12 2.15
C ARG A 68 -6.05 -4.50 2.80
N LEU A 69 -5.06 -5.30 2.41
CA LEU A 69 -4.84 -6.65 2.96
C LEU A 69 -4.61 -6.61 4.47
N LYS A 70 -3.84 -5.62 4.97
CA LYS A 70 -3.62 -5.45 6.40
C LYS A 70 -4.91 -5.15 7.16
N LYS A 71 -5.79 -4.33 6.58
CA LYS A 71 -7.11 -4.04 7.15
C LYS A 71 -7.98 -5.31 7.19
N GLU A 72 -7.99 -6.07 6.10
CA GLU A 72 -8.75 -7.33 6.01
C GLU A 72 -8.28 -8.36 7.06
N ILE A 73 -6.96 -8.50 7.26
CA ILE A 73 -6.41 -9.36 8.32
C ILE A 73 -6.87 -8.89 9.71
N GLN A 74 -6.93 -7.58 9.97
CA GLN A 74 -7.40 -7.04 11.24
C GLN A 74 -8.88 -7.33 11.46
N GLU A 75 -9.71 -7.15 10.43
CA GLU A 75 -11.15 -7.44 10.46
C GLU A 75 -11.41 -8.93 10.71
N LEU A 76 -10.78 -9.82 9.94
CA LEU A 76 -10.89 -11.28 10.13
C LEU A 76 -10.43 -11.72 11.52
N ARG A 77 -9.38 -11.10 12.06
CA ARG A 77 -8.91 -11.39 13.42
C ARG A 77 -9.92 -10.94 14.47
N ALA A 78 -10.49 -9.75 14.31
CA ALA A 78 -11.53 -9.27 15.21
C ALA A 78 -12.77 -10.17 15.17
N GLU A 79 -13.20 -10.58 13.97
CA GLU A 79 -14.30 -11.51 13.77
C GLU A 79 -14.03 -12.85 14.45
N SER A 80 -12.88 -13.49 14.20
CA SER A 80 -12.56 -14.78 14.82
C SER A 80 -12.52 -14.74 16.35
N ILE A 81 -11.99 -13.65 16.93
CA ILE A 81 -12.02 -13.42 18.38
C ILE A 81 -13.46 -13.26 18.86
N SER A 82 -14.27 -12.46 18.18
CA SER A 82 -15.68 -12.22 18.55
C SER A 82 -16.50 -13.51 18.49
N THR A 83 -16.39 -14.28 17.40
CA THR A 83 -17.09 -15.56 17.25
C THR A 83 -16.64 -16.58 18.30
N SER A 84 -15.34 -16.64 18.60
CA SER A 84 -14.81 -17.52 19.65
C SER A 84 -15.32 -17.10 21.04
N ALA A 85 -15.40 -15.80 21.31
CA ALA A 85 -15.94 -15.27 22.55
C ALA A 85 -17.45 -15.57 22.70
N GLU A 86 -18.22 -15.44 21.62
CA GLU A 86 -19.65 -15.80 21.61
C GLU A 86 -19.85 -17.29 21.88
N LEU A 87 -19.04 -18.15 21.25
CA LEU A 87 -19.08 -19.59 21.51
C LEU A 87 -18.73 -19.88 22.97
N MET A 88 -17.65 -19.30 23.50
CA MET A 88 -17.24 -19.48 24.88
C MET A 88 -18.33 -19.04 25.87
N TYR A 89 -19.00 -17.92 25.59
CA TYR A 89 -20.14 -17.45 26.37
C TYR A 89 -21.29 -18.45 26.34
N LYS A 90 -21.68 -18.95 25.16
CA LYS A 90 -22.74 -19.97 25.03
C LYS A 90 -22.37 -21.30 25.68
N SER A 91 -21.10 -21.68 25.65
CA SER A 91 -20.58 -22.91 26.26
C SER A 91 -20.36 -22.81 27.77
N THR A 92 -20.56 -21.64 28.38
CA THR A 92 -20.43 -21.48 29.84
C THR A 92 -21.51 -22.28 30.55
N LYS A 93 -21.15 -22.95 31.67
CA LYS A 93 -22.06 -23.81 32.45
C LYS A 93 -23.41 -23.17 32.73
N THR A 94 -23.41 -21.91 33.19
CA THR A 94 -24.63 -21.15 33.49
C THR A 94 -25.55 -21.02 32.26
N GLN A 95 -24.96 -20.74 31.09
CA GLN A 95 -25.71 -20.57 29.84
C GLN A 95 -26.21 -21.91 29.28
N VAL A 96 -25.41 -22.97 29.43
CA VAL A 96 -25.82 -24.34 29.08
C VAL A 96 -26.99 -24.79 29.97
N LEU A 97 -26.92 -24.57 31.29
CA LEU A 97 -28.01 -24.88 32.21
C LEU A 97 -29.28 -24.08 31.89
N LYS A 98 -29.13 -22.80 31.55
CA LYS A 98 -30.23 -21.96 31.09
C LYS A 98 -30.88 -22.54 29.82
N ALA A 99 -30.07 -22.91 28.83
CA ALA A 99 -30.54 -23.52 27.58
C ALA A 99 -31.22 -24.88 27.80
N ILE A 100 -30.73 -25.69 28.74
CA ILE A 100 -31.34 -26.98 29.13
C ILE A 100 -32.74 -26.76 29.73
N LYS A 101 -32.87 -25.77 30.62
CA LYS A 101 -34.15 -25.40 31.24
C LYS A 101 -35.14 -24.86 30.22
N GLU A 102 -34.71 -23.93 29.36
CA GLU A 102 -35.54 -23.36 28.28
C GLU A 102 -36.04 -24.43 27.29
N LYS A 103 -35.20 -25.42 26.99
CA LYS A 103 -35.54 -26.52 26.08
C LYS A 103 -36.25 -27.70 26.76
N ASN A 104 -36.54 -27.61 28.07
CA ASN A 104 -37.18 -28.66 28.86
C ASN A 104 -36.53 -30.05 28.70
N LEU A 105 -35.19 -30.10 28.65
CA LEU A 105 -34.46 -31.35 28.38
C LEU A 105 -34.38 -32.31 29.57
N GLY A 106 -34.88 -31.92 30.74
CA GLY A 106 -34.92 -32.78 31.94
C GLY A 106 -33.54 -33.16 32.51
N LEU A 107 -32.48 -32.42 32.14
CA LEU A 107 -31.11 -32.65 32.60
C LEU A 107 -30.80 -31.76 33.81
N GLU A 108 -30.17 -32.34 34.83
CA GLU A 108 -29.77 -31.66 36.07
C GLU A 108 -28.25 -31.68 36.27
N GLU A 109 -27.72 -30.69 37.00
CA GLU A 109 -26.29 -30.60 37.28
C GLU A 109 -25.86 -31.65 38.32
N SER A 110 -24.78 -32.39 38.04
CA SER A 110 -24.22 -33.34 39.01
C SER A 110 -23.54 -32.58 40.16
N MET A 111 -24.13 -32.67 41.35
CA MET A 111 -23.59 -32.06 42.58
C MET A 111 -22.50 -32.90 43.25
N VAL A 112 -22.31 -34.15 42.79
CA VAL A 112 -21.30 -35.07 43.31
C VAL A 112 -20.16 -35.25 42.28
N PRO A 113 -18.89 -35.29 42.74
CA PRO A 113 -17.75 -35.50 41.87
C PRO A 113 -17.77 -36.92 41.27
N PRO A 114 -17.21 -37.13 40.06
CA PRO A 114 -17.17 -38.44 39.44
C PRO A 114 -16.28 -39.41 40.23
N GLY A 115 -16.75 -40.65 40.39
CA GLY A 115 -15.98 -41.70 41.07
C GLY A 115 -14.74 -42.11 40.27
N LYS A 116 -13.58 -42.19 40.92
CA LYS A 116 -12.37 -42.73 40.32
C LYS A 116 -12.44 -44.26 40.35
N ILE A 117 -12.54 -44.89 39.19
CA ILE A 117 -12.43 -46.35 39.06
C ILE A 117 -10.95 -46.72 39.20
N VAL A 118 -10.56 -47.27 40.35
CA VAL A 118 -9.21 -47.81 40.57
C VAL A 118 -9.27 -49.31 40.25
N ILE A 119 -8.57 -49.71 39.19
CA ILE A 119 -8.46 -51.12 38.81
C ILE A 119 -7.32 -51.72 39.63
N GLU A 120 -7.64 -52.53 40.64
CA GLU A 120 -6.61 -53.34 41.30
C GLU A 120 -6.15 -54.43 40.34
N LYS A 121 -4.89 -54.35 39.91
CA LYS A 121 -4.27 -55.36 39.05
C LYS A 121 -4.09 -56.62 39.90
N ARG A 122 -5.01 -57.57 39.77
CA ARG A 122 -4.94 -58.89 40.43
C ARG A 122 -3.69 -59.60 39.93
N GLY A 123 -2.68 -59.68 40.80
CA GLY A 123 -1.44 -60.40 40.55
C GLY A 123 -1.74 -61.88 40.27
N LYS A 124 -1.11 -62.40 39.23
CA LYS A 124 -0.75 -63.81 39.10
C LYS A 124 0.76 -63.89 39.20
#